data_AF-A0A2I0FK26-F1
#
_entry.id   AF-A0A2I0FK26-F1
#
_cell.length_a   1.000
_cell.length_b   1.000
_cell.length_c   1.000
_cell.angle_alpha   90.00
_cell.angle_beta   90.00
_cell.angle_gamma   90.00
#
_symmetry.space_group_name_H-M   'P 1'
#
loop_
_entity.id
_entity.type
_entity.pdbx_description
1 polymer ?
#
loop_
_entity_poly.entity_id
_entity_poly.type
_entity_poly.pdbx_seq_one_letter_code
_entity_poly.pdbx_strand_id
1 'polypeptide(L)' 'MDTEVSSNRERLTNDLENWLVYFANRQKKAVSREEAAELSQRVMANLDIEDPAFAHKGPSWLALEIIRNRD' A
#
# COMPACT_ATOMS: atom_id res chain seq x y z
N MET A 1 23.02 -9.16 -3.50
CA MET A 1 21.85 -10.07 -3.38
C MET A 1 20.63 -9.17 -3.14
N ASP A 2 20.47 -8.15 -3.99
CA ASP A 2 19.68 -6.93 -3.67
C ASP A 2 18.54 -6.70 -4.67
N THR A 3 18.63 -7.35 -5.84
CA THR A 3 17.67 -7.21 -6.94
C THR A 3 16.31 -7.82 -6.59
N GLU A 4 16.28 -8.91 -5.81
CA GLU A 4 15.05 -9.63 -5.46
C GLU A 4 14.22 -8.87 -4.41
N VAL A 5 14.88 -8.29 -3.40
CA VAL A 5 14.22 -7.46 -2.38
C VAL A 5 13.68 -6.16 -3.01
N SER A 6 14.45 -5.53 -3.91
CA SER A 6 14.00 -4.34 -4.63
C SER A 6 12.79 -4.62 -5.52
N SER A 7 12.80 -5.74 -6.26
CA SER A 7 11.69 -6.18 -7.12
C SER A 7 10.43 -6.50 -6.31
N ASN A 8 10.60 -7.15 -5.14
CA ASN A 8 9.48 -7.41 -4.23
C ASN A 8 8.88 -6.12 -3.67
N ARG A 9 9.69 -5.13 -3.30
CA ARG A 9 9.19 -3.86 -2.78
C ARG A 9 8.42 -3.06 -3.85
N GLU A 10 8.90 -3.04 -5.09
CA GLU A 10 8.20 -2.40 -6.21
C GLU A 10 6.83 -3.07 -6.45
N ARG A 11 6.78 -4.40 -6.48
CA ARG A 11 5.52 -5.15 -6.61
C ARG A 11 4.55 -4.82 -5.47
N LEU A 12 5.01 -4.84 -4.23
CA LEU A 12 4.18 -4.54 -3.06
C LEU A 12 3.69 -3.08 -3.05
N THR A 13 4.48 -2.15 -3.58
CA THR A 13 4.11 -0.74 -3.74
C THR A 13 2.98 -0.58 -4.75
N ASN A 14 3.09 -1.23 -5.92
CA ASN A 14 2.03 -1.23 -6.93
C ASN A 14 0.75 -1.93 -6.43
N ASP A 15 0.90 -3.03 -5.69
CA ASP A 15 -0.23 -3.71 -5.06
C ASP A 15 -0.93 -2.78 -4.06
N LEU A 16 -0.18 -2.06 -3.22
CA LEU A 16 -0.72 -1.09 -2.27
C LEU A 16 -1.47 0.05 -2.98
N GLU A 17 -0.92 0.63 -4.05
CA GLU A 17 -1.59 1.67 -4.86
C GLU A 17 -2.97 1.18 -5.35
N ASN A 18 -3.00 -0.01 -5.97
CA ASN A 18 -4.24 -0.56 -6.52
C ASN A 18 -5.30 -0.79 -5.43
N TRP A 19 -4.88 -1.29 -4.26
CA TRP A 19 -5.79 -1.49 -3.13
C TRP A 19 -6.29 -0.17 -2.53
N LEU A 20 -5.46 0.87 -2.47
CA LEU A 20 -5.86 2.20 -2.01
C LEU A 20 -6.98 2.75 -2.90
N VAL A 21 -6.80 2.72 -4.22
CA VAL A 21 -7.83 3.15 -5.19
C VAL A 21 -9.10 2.32 -5.06
N TYR A 22 -8.97 0.99 -4.96
CA TYR A 22 -10.11 0.09 -4.82
C TYR A 22 -10.95 0.40 -3.56
N PHE A 23 -10.31 0.51 -2.38
CA PHE A 23 -11.01 0.77 -1.13
C PHE A 23 -11.56 2.19 -1.05
N ALA A 24 -10.83 3.18 -1.59
CA ALA A 24 -11.32 4.56 -1.66
C ALA A 24 -12.63 4.64 -2.45
N ASN A 25 -12.66 4.04 -3.65
CA ASN A 25 -13.87 3.97 -4.47
C ASN A 25 -15.01 3.24 -3.75
N ARG A 26 -14.71 2.12 -3.09
CA ARG A 26 -15.71 1.33 -2.36
C ARG A 26 -16.30 2.08 -1.15
N GLN A 27 -15.50 2.90 -0.47
CA GLN A 27 -15.93 3.69 0.69
C GLN A 27 -16.37 5.11 0.32
N LYS A 28 -16.46 5.44 -0.98
CA LYS A 28 -16.80 6.78 -1.49
C LYS A 28 -15.88 7.88 -0.94
N LYS A 29 -14.60 7.56 -0.72
CA LYS A 29 -13.57 8.53 -0.30
C LYS A 29 -12.84 9.08 -1.51
N ALA A 30 -12.49 10.36 -1.46
CA ALA A 30 -11.73 11.00 -2.53
C ALA A 30 -10.24 10.65 -2.41
N VAL A 31 -9.79 9.71 -3.25
CA VAL A 31 -8.37 9.39 -3.47
C VAL A 31 -8.15 9.30 -4.96
N SER A 32 -7.33 10.20 -5.50
CA SER A 32 -6.94 10.12 -6.90
C SER A 32 -5.91 9.00 -7.10
N ARG A 33 -5.71 8.56 -8.34
CA ARG A 33 -4.69 7.56 -8.62
C ARG A 33 -3.27 8.08 -8.35
N GLU A 34 -3.03 9.35 -8.68
CA GLU A 34 -1.76 10.03 -8.38
C GLU A 34 -1.50 10.07 -6.88
N GLU A 35 -2.52 10.42 -6.09
CA GLU A 35 -2.40 10.42 -4.63
C GLU A 35 -2.17 9.01 -4.06
N ALA A 36 -2.85 8.00 -4.61
CA ALA A 36 -2.62 6.62 -4.21
C ALA A 36 -1.18 6.16 -4.50
N ALA A 37 -0.59 6.61 -5.61
CA ALA A 37 0.80 6.32 -5.97
C ALA A 37 1.78 7.01 -5.01
N GLU A 38 1.56 8.28 -4.68
CA GLU A 38 2.39 9.00 -3.70
C GLU A 38 2.29 8.35 -2.30
N LEU A 39 1.08 8.00 -1.88
CA LEU A 39 0.83 7.33 -0.61
C LEU A 39 1.51 5.97 -0.54
N SER A 40 1.39 5.15 -1.59
CA SER A 40 1.98 3.81 -1.61
C SER A 40 3.50 3.87 -1.52
N GLN A 41 4.14 4.77 -2.27
CA GLN A 41 5.59 4.99 -2.22
C GLN A 41 6.03 5.43 -0.82
N ARG A 42 5.37 6.43 -0.23
CA ARG A 42 5.73 6.96 1.09
C ARG A 42 5.56 5.92 2.19
N VAL A 43 4.49 5.12 2.14
CA VAL A 43 4.24 4.07 3.13
C VAL A 43 5.28 2.97 2.99
N MET A 44 5.51 2.46 1.78
CA MET A 44 6.47 1.36 1.54
C MET A 44 7.92 1.75 1.80
N ALA A 45 8.27 3.04 1.68
CA ALA A 45 9.61 3.54 2.03
C ALA A 45 9.91 3.43 3.53
N ASN A 46 8.88 3.54 4.38
CA ASN A 46 9.02 3.52 5.85
C ASN A 46 8.58 2.19 6.47
N LEU A 47 8.01 1.29 5.68
CA LEU A 47 7.49 0.01 6.15
C LEU A 47 8.59 -1.04 6.22
N ASP A 48 8.71 -1.68 7.38
CA ASP A 48 9.43 -2.95 7.48
C ASP A 48 8.59 -4.05 6.84
N ILE A 49 9.00 -4.51 5.65
CA ILE A 49 8.26 -5.53 4.90
C ILE A 49 8.44 -6.94 5.49
N GLU A 50 9.42 -7.12 6.38
CA GLU A 50 9.67 -8.37 7.09
C GLU A 50 8.92 -8.43 8.42
N ASP A 51 8.24 -7.34 8.82
CA ASP A 51 7.36 -7.34 9.99
C ASP A 51 6.31 -8.47 9.87
N PRO A 52 6.18 -9.35 10.88
CA PRO A 52 5.28 -10.49 10.80
C PRO A 52 3.83 -10.14 10.53
N ALA A 53 3.34 -8.99 11.01
CA ALA A 53 1.96 -8.58 10.78
C ALA A 53 1.77 -8.19 9.32
N PHE A 54 2.68 -7.44 8.73
CA PHE A 54 2.63 -7.11 7.31
C PHE A 54 2.89 -8.33 6.42
N ALA A 55 3.88 -9.17 6.73
CA ALA A 55 4.18 -10.38 5.97
C ALA A 55 2.98 -11.34 5.91
N HIS A 56 2.18 -11.40 6.99
CA HIS A 56 0.97 -12.22 7.03
C HIS A 56 -0.24 -11.59 6.33
N LYS A 57 -0.46 -10.28 6.50
CA LYS A 57 -1.69 -9.60 6.04
C LYS A 57 -1.58 -8.93 4.68
N GLY A 58 -0.38 -8.48 4.33
CA GLY A 58 -0.03 -7.88 3.04
C GLY A 58 -0.60 -6.47 2.77
N PRO A 59 -0.40 -5.98 1.53
CA PRO A 59 -0.77 -4.62 1.12
C PRO A 59 -2.27 -4.29 1.21
N SER A 60 -3.15 -5.27 1.03
CA SER A 60 -4.60 -5.04 1.05
C SER A 60 -5.12 -4.66 2.43
N TRP A 61 -4.60 -5.29 3.49
CA TRP A 61 -4.91 -4.92 4.86
C TRP A 61 -4.44 -3.50 5.17
N LEU A 62 -3.21 -3.17 4.78
CA LEU A 62 -2.64 -1.84 5.00
C LEU A 62 -3.44 -0.76 4.28
N ALA A 63 -3.82 -1.00 3.02
CA ALA A 63 -4.68 -0.09 2.25
C ALA A 63 -6.04 0.12 2.94
N LEU A 64 -6.67 -0.94 3.44
CA LEU A 64 -7.95 -0.85 4.12
C LEU A 64 -7.86 0.00 5.39
N GLU A 65 -6.82 -0.18 6.20
CA GLU A 65 -6.58 0.62 7.40
C GLU A 65 -6.32 2.10 7.07
N ILE A 66 -5.52 2.38 6.04
CA ILE A 66 -5.27 3.76 5.57
C ILE A 66 -6.58 4.41 5.13
N ILE A 67 -7.35 3.76 4.27
CA ILE A 67 -8.60 4.33 3.76
C ILE A 67 -9.64 4.45 4.88
N ARG A 68 -9.74 3.49 5.80
CA ARG A 68 -10.69 3.57 6.93
C ARG A 68 -10.44 4.79 7.81
N ASN A 69 -9.18 5.08 8.13
CA ASN A 69 -8.79 6.18 9.02
C ASN A 69 -8.66 7.54 8.30
N ARG A 70 -9.02 7.61 7.02
CA ARG A 70 -9.01 8.85 6.25
C ARG A 70 -10.33 9.61 6.44
N ASP A 71 -10.26 10.88 6.81
CA ASP A 71 -11.43 11.75 7.01
C ASP A 71 -12.15 12.09 5.69
#